data_AF-A0A2G7LY62-F1
#
_entry.id   AF-A0A2G7LY62-F1
#
_cell.length_a   1.000
_cell.length_b   1.000
_cell.length_c   1.000
_cell.angle_alpha   90.00
_cell.angle_beta   90.00
_cell.angle_gamma   90.00
#
_symmetry.space_group_name_H-M   'P 1'
#
loop_
_entity.id
_entity.type
_entity.pdbx_description
1 polymer ?
#
loop_
_entity_poly.entity_id
_entity_poly.type
_entity_poly.pdbx_seq_one_letter_code
_entity_poly.pdbx_strand_id
1 'polypeptide(L)' 'MKKRVIINDSTVWKEAIGKSGTIKENPIRTSNSEDLYLVEFDDVATKQLSSSYGGLTFKKGDFKFI' A
#
# COMPACT_ATOMS: atom_id res chain seq x y z
N MET A 1 -2.69 -15.29 -6.76
CA MET A 1 -1.27 -15.02 -6.45
C MET A 1 -1.18 -13.68 -5.74
N LYS A 2 -0.54 -13.64 -4.57
CA LYS A 2 -0.25 -12.39 -3.87
C LYS A 2 0.86 -11.64 -4.64
N LYS A 3 0.64 -10.38 -4.97
CA LYS A 3 1.61 -9.57 -5.74
C LYS A 3 2.50 -8.80 -4.77
N ARG A 4 3.82 -8.90 -4.95
CA ARG A 4 4.79 -8.14 -4.16
C ARG A 4 5.04 -6.79 -4.79
N VAL A 5 5.25 -5.80 -3.93
CA VAL A 5 5.47 -4.42 -4.32
C VAL A 5 6.53 -3.75 -3.46
N ILE A 6 7.11 -2.68 -3.97
CA ILE A 6 7.89 -1.71 -3.21
C ILE A 6 7.28 -0.33 -3.43
N ILE A 7 7.12 0.43 -2.36
CA ILE A 7 6.57 1.79 -2.42
C ILE A 7 7.65 2.74 -2.96
N ASN A 8 7.34 3.47 -4.02
CA ASN A 8 8.20 4.47 -4.64
C ASN A 8 7.80 5.90 -4.25
N ASP A 9 6.53 6.13 -3.95
CA ASP A 9 6.01 7.44 -3.55
C ASP A 9 4.89 7.27 -2.51
N SER A 10 4.76 8.25 -1.62
CA SER A 10 3.69 8.30 -0.62
C SER A 10 3.62 9.69 0.00
N THR A 11 2.49 10.36 -0.20
CA THR A 11 2.22 11.67 0.42
C THR A 11 1.71 11.53 1.85
N VAL A 12 1.08 10.40 2.19
CA VAL A 12 0.44 10.15 3.49
C VAL A 12 1.43 9.56 4.50
N TRP A 13 2.33 8.70 4.06
CA TRP A 13 3.33 8.06 4.90
C TRP A 13 4.68 7.99 4.20
N LYS A 14 5.51 9.03 4.40
CA LYS A 14 6.82 9.15 3.74
C LYS A 14 7.80 8.02 4.11
N GLU A 15 7.69 7.45 5.30
CA GLU A 15 8.55 6.33 5.74
C GLU A 15 8.20 5.01 5.03
N ALA A 16 7.06 4.94 4.32
CA ALA A 16 6.72 3.83 3.46
C ALA A 16 7.67 3.70 2.27
N ILE A 17 8.23 4.83 1.80
CA ILE A 17 9.02 4.89 0.58
C ILE A 17 10.26 3.99 0.74
N GLY A 18 10.43 3.05 -0.19
CA GLY A 18 11.47 2.03 -0.15
C GLY A 18 11.11 0.75 0.61
N LYS A 19 9.97 0.71 1.32
CA LYS A 19 9.50 -0.51 2.00
C LYS A 19 8.82 -1.46 1.01
N SER A 20 9.07 -2.76 1.20
CA SER A 20 8.40 -3.82 0.47
C SER A 20 7.17 -4.33 1.21
N GLY A 21 6.23 -4.85 0.43
CA GLY A 21 5.03 -5.46 0.98
C GLY A 21 4.28 -6.28 -0.05
N THR A 22 3.11 -6.74 0.36
CA THR A 22 2.24 -7.61 -0.40
C THR A 22 0.86 -6.98 -0.56
N ILE A 23 0.36 -6.95 -1.79
CA ILE A 23 -1.03 -6.58 -2.06
C ILE A 23 -1.93 -7.71 -1.56
N LYS A 24 -2.81 -7.38 -0.62
CA LYS A 24 -3.69 -8.36 0.07
C LYS A 24 -5.00 -8.60 -0.65
N GLU A 25 -5.56 -7.54 -1.24
CA GLU A 25 -6.92 -7.55 -1.80
C GLU A 25 -6.97 -6.99 -3.22
N ASN A 26 -8.11 -7.18 -3.86
CA ASN A 26 -8.40 -6.49 -5.11
C ASN A 26 -8.45 -4.98 -4.86
N PRO A 27 -8.08 -4.15 -5.85
CA PRO A 27 -8.13 -2.71 -5.69
C PRO A 27 -9.54 -2.25 -5.34
N ILE A 28 -9.61 -1.30 -4.41
CA ILE A 28 -10.84 -0.58 -4.08
C ILE A 28 -10.94 0.59 -5.06
N ARG A 29 -11.98 0.58 -5.90
CA ARG A 29 -12.24 1.67 -6.84
C ARG A 29 -12.97 2.80 -6.12
N THR A 30 -12.36 3.98 -6.14
CA THR A 30 -12.95 5.18 -5.53
C THR A 30 -13.91 5.88 -6.49
N SER A 31 -14.72 6.82 -5.96
CA SER A 31 -15.60 7.69 -6.75
C SER A 31 -14.88 8.47 -7.85
N ASN A 32 -13.57 8.70 -7.67
CA ASN A 32 -12.73 9.44 -8.61
C ASN A 32 -12.14 8.55 -9.71
N SER A 33 -12.63 7.31 -9.85
CA SER A 33 -12.09 6.29 -10.77
C SER A 33 -10.61 5.93 -10.52
N GLU A 34 -10.11 6.18 -9.32
CA GLU A 34 -8.78 5.73 -8.89
C GLU A 34 -8.88 4.38 -8.17
N ASP A 35 -7.95 3.48 -8.49
CA ASP A 35 -7.79 2.20 -7.82
C ASP A 35 -6.83 2.33 -6.64
N LEU A 36 -7.30 1.97 -5.45
CA LEU A 36 -6.51 1.91 -4.22
C LEU A 36 -6.15 0.47 -3.86
N TYR A 37 -4.87 0.22 -3.61
CA TYR A 37 -4.34 -1.10 -3.31
C TYR A 37 -3.92 -1.17 -1.84
N LEU A 38 -4.50 -2.12 -1.11
CA LEU A 38 -4.10 -2.39 0.27
C LEU A 38 -2.78 -3.16 0.29
N VAL A 39 -1.74 -2.52 0.84
CA VAL A 39 -0.41 -3.11 0.99
C VAL A 39 -0.15 -3.45 2.45
N GLU A 40 0.14 -4.72 2.70
CA GLU A 40 0.69 -5.19 3.97
C GLU A 40 2.21 -5.21 3.87
N PHE A 41 2.89 -4.48 4.75
CA PHE A 41 4.35 -4.37 4.73
C PHE A 41 5.03 -5.61 5.33
N ASP A 42 6.17 -6.00 4.75
CA ASP A 42 6.96 -7.13 5.25
C ASP A 42 7.57 -6.81 6.63
N ASP A 43 7.90 -5.54 6.84
CA ASP A 43 8.37 -5.00 8.11
C ASP A 43 7.16 -4.58 8.95
N VAL A 44 7.16 -4.91 10.24
CA VAL A 44 6.10 -4.51 11.19
C VAL A 44 6.27 -3.02 11.44
N ALA A 45 5.84 -2.21 10.47
CA ALA A 45 5.95 -0.78 10.54
C ALA A 45 5.25 -0.29 11.81
N THR A 46 6.03 0.27 12.73
CA THR A 46 5.64 0.74 14.07
C THR A 46 4.56 1.82 14.07
N LYS A 47 4.11 2.27 12.90
CA LYS A 47 2.94 3.13 12.74
C LYS A 47 1.77 2.32 12.20
N GLN A 48 1.23 1.45 13.05
CA GLN A 48 -0.12 0.94 12.89
C GLN A 48 -1.10 2.10 13.10
N LEU A 49 -1.19 3.01 12.11
CA LEU A 49 -2.25 4.00 12.07
C LEU A 49 -3.55 3.21 12.01
N SER A 50 -4.43 3.50 12.96
CA SER A 50 -5.76 2.97 13.22
C SER A 50 -6.67 2.95 11.99
N SER A 51 -6.30 2.19 10.98
CA SER A 51 -7.15 1.75 9.90
C SER A 51 -7.57 0.35 10.27
N SER A 52 -8.87 0.13 10.38
CA SER A 52 -9.50 -1.13 10.79
C SER A 52 -9.14 -2.33 9.88
N TYR A 53 -8.29 -2.11 8.86
CA TYR A 53 -7.87 -3.03 7.81
C TYR A 53 -6.38 -3.41 7.83
N GLY A 54 -5.59 -2.95 8.80
CA GLY A 54 -4.23 -3.46 9.02
C GLY A 54 -3.22 -3.19 7.89
N GLY A 55 -3.50 -2.23 7.01
CA GLY A 55 -2.61 -1.86 5.91
C GLY A 55 -2.90 -0.45 5.41
N LEU A 56 -1.97 0.08 4.61
CA LEU A 56 -2.14 1.38 3.96
C LEU A 56 -2.54 1.18 2.50
N THR A 57 -3.42 2.05 2.03
CA THR A 57 -3.86 2.05 0.64
C THR A 57 -2.98 2.97 -0.20
N PHE A 58 -2.57 2.47 -1.36
CA PHE A 58 -1.70 3.18 -2.29
C PHE A 58 -2.33 3.21 -3.68
N LYS A 59 -2.11 4.29 -4.44
CA LYS A 59 -2.48 4.34 -5.86
C LYS A 59 -1.51 3.51 -6.67
N LYS A 60 -1.91 3.09 -7.87
CA LYS A 60 -1.05 2.30 -8.77
C LYS A 60 0.30 2.96 -9.07
N GLY A 61 0.37 4.29 -9.09
CA GLY A 61 1.60 5.04 -9.35
C GLY A 61 2.57 5.10 -8.16
N ASP A 62 2.08 4.81 -6.95
CA ASP A 62 2.83 4.98 -5.71
C ASP A 62 3.80 3.80 -5.46
N PHE A 63 3.66 2.70 -6.19
CA PHE A 63 4.46 1.49 -6.01
C PHE A 63 4.84 0.85 -7.34
N LYS A 64 5.81 -0.08 -7.30
CA LYS A 64 6.14 -0.95 -8.44
C LYS A 64 6.11 -2.42 -8.02
N PHE A 65 5.76 -3.29 -8.95
CA PHE A 65 5.86 -4.74 -8.76
C PHE A 65 7.31 -5.19 -8.70
N ILE A 66 7.59 -6.19 -7.87
CA ILE A 66 8.91 -6.83 -7.70
C ILE A 66 8.79 -8.35 -7.65
#